data_AF-A0A7W0UR24-F1
#
_entry.id   AF-A0A7W0UR24-F1
#
_cell.length_a   1.000
_cell.length_b   1.000
_cell.length_c   1.000
_cell.angle_alpha   90.00
_cell.angle_beta   90.00
_cell.angle_gamma   90.00
#
_symmetry.space_group_name_H-M   'P 1'
#
loop_
_entity.id
_entity.type
_entity.pdbx_description
1 polymer ?
#
loop_
_entity_poly.entity_id
_entity_poly.type
_entity_poly.pdbx_seq_one_letter_code
_entity_poly.pdbx_strand_id
1 'polypeptide(L)'
;MDVLVLIDELDDALNDAKSGLLSPHVRLDRRQMFSILDRMRATIPEELKQARWITKEAHEMRAEARRESERILEEARQERDRLVGAEEVARLAERRAERIVQGARTRERQVRFGADDYADGILQGLQVGLERFSAAVQRGQDRPPGSQ
;
A
#
# COMPACT_ATOMS: atom_id res chain seq x y z
N MET A 1 25.95 31.75 33.11
CA MET A 1 25.69 33.16 32.80
C MET A 1 25.82 33.26 31.30
N ASP A 2 24.78 33.69 30.59
CA ASP A 2 24.81 33.73 29.13
C ASP A 2 25.92 34.68 28.66
N VAL A 3 26.60 34.32 27.57
CA VAL A 3 27.58 35.18 26.90
C VAL A 3 26.94 36.52 26.55
N LEU A 4 25.65 36.54 26.19
CA LEU A 4 24.91 37.77 25.91
C LEU A 4 24.85 38.70 27.12
N VAL A 5 24.61 38.16 28.31
CA VAL A 5 24.60 38.96 29.55
C VAL A 5 25.98 39.53 29.87
N LEU A 6 27.06 38.80 29.55
CA LEU A 6 28.43 39.32 29.71
C LEU A 6 28.78 40.39 28.66
N ILE A 7 28.19 40.31 27.47
CA ILE A 7 28.31 41.36 26.45
C ILE A 7 27.56 42.62 26.92
N ASP A 8 26.36 42.47 27.47
CA ASP A 8 25.59 43.60 28.01
C ASP A 8 26.34 44.25 29.19
N GLU A 9 26.91 43.46 30.12
CA GLU A 9 27.76 43.97 31.20
C GLU A 9 29.01 44.72 30.69
N LEU A 10 29.60 44.26 29.58
CA LEU A 10 30.72 44.92 28.94
C LEU A 10 30.31 46.25 28.31
N ASP A 11 29.16 46.27 27.64
CA ASP A 11 28.63 47.45 26.96
C ASP A 11 28.23 48.54 27.96
N ASP A 12 27.57 48.15 29.06
CA ASP A 12 27.24 49.05 30.18
C ASP A 12 28.51 49.65 30.81
N ALA A 13 29.53 48.82 31.07
CA ALA A 13 30.80 49.28 31.65
C ALA A 13 31.60 50.20 30.70
N LEU A 14 31.43 50.04 29.38
CA LEU A 14 32.00 50.95 28.37
C LEU A 14 31.26 52.28 28.31
N ASN A 15 29.93 52.27 28.43
CA ASN A 15 29.09 53.46 28.40
C ASN A 15 29.22 54.32 29.68
N ASP A 16 29.38 53.70 30.85
CA ASP A 16 29.54 54.38 32.15
C ASP A 16 30.93 55.02 32.35
N ALA A 17 31.86 54.73 31.45
CA ALA A 17 33.23 55.17 31.56
C ALA A 17 33.36 56.69 31.36
N LYS A 18 33.76 57.39 32.43
CA LYS A 18 33.78 58.86 32.46
C LYS A 18 34.72 59.44 31.39
N SER A 19 34.13 60.17 30.43
CA SER A 19 34.85 61.10 29.56
C SER A 19 35.07 62.43 30.28
N GLY A 20 36.30 62.94 30.29
CA GLY A 20 36.58 64.28 30.79
C GLY A 20 36.21 65.35 29.75
N LEU A 21 35.70 66.51 30.18
CA LEU A 21 35.24 67.62 29.31
C LEU A 21 36.30 68.11 28.28
N LEU A 22 37.58 67.79 28.48
CA LEU A 22 38.72 68.24 27.67
C LEU A 22 39.66 67.11 27.22
N SER A 23 39.26 65.84 27.36
CA SER A 23 40.09 64.70 26.98
C SER A 23 39.36 63.78 26.01
N PRO A 24 39.95 63.43 24.86
CA PRO A 24 39.40 62.42 23.96
C PRO A 24 39.50 60.99 24.52
N HIS A 25 40.07 60.83 25.72
CA HIS A 25 40.29 59.53 26.36
C HIS A 25 39.25 59.26 27.46
N VAL A 26 38.62 58.10 27.34
CA VAL A 26 37.73 57.49 28.32
C VAL A 26 38.57 56.72 29.35
N ARG A 27 38.28 56.89 30.64
CA ARG A 27 38.94 56.12 31.71
C ARG A 27 38.11 54.88 32.06
N LEU A 28 38.63 53.70 31.72
CA LEU A 28 38.03 52.40 32.01
C LEU A 28 38.64 51.77 33.27
N ASP A 29 37.83 51.07 34.07
CA ASP A 29 38.34 50.19 35.11
C ASP A 29 38.90 48.92 34.47
N ARG A 30 40.24 48.88 34.42
CA ARG A 30 40.98 47.76 33.86
C ARG A 30 40.66 46.42 34.54
N ARG A 31 40.43 46.40 35.86
CA ARG A 31 40.14 45.17 36.62
C ARG A 31 38.75 44.63 36.30
N GLN A 32 37.75 45.51 36.23
CA GLN A 32 36.39 45.14 35.85
C GLN A 32 36.34 44.58 34.42
N MET A 33 37.07 45.21 33.48
CA MET A 33 37.12 44.76 32.09
C MET A 33 37.79 43.41 31.91
N PHE A 34 38.93 43.17 32.56
CA PHE A 34 39.54 41.85 32.50
C PHE A 34 38.67 40.77 33.15
N SER A 35 37.95 41.08 34.23
CA SER A 35 37.01 40.13 34.85
C SER A 35 35.86 39.73 33.92
N ILE A 36 35.28 40.68 33.17
CA ILE A 36 34.23 40.37 32.19
C ILE A 36 34.81 39.54 31.03
N LEU A 37 35.97 39.94 30.49
CA LEU A 37 36.64 39.22 29.41
C LEU A 37 37.05 37.78 29.80
N ASP A 38 37.52 37.57 31.02
CA ASP A 38 37.87 36.23 31.53
C ASP A 38 36.63 35.35 31.69
N ARG A 39 35.52 35.91 32.17
CA ARG A 39 34.22 35.20 32.23
C ARG A 39 33.70 34.86 30.84
N MET A 40 33.83 35.76 29.86
CA MET A 40 33.46 35.49 28.47
C MET A 40 34.33 34.39 27.86
N ARG A 41 35.65 34.46 28.08
CA ARG A 41 36.61 33.43 27.62
C ARG A 41 36.34 32.05 28.22
N ALA A 42 35.83 32.00 29.45
CA ALA A 42 35.45 30.74 30.08
C ALA A 42 34.11 30.17 29.53
N THR A 43 33.17 31.04 29.15
CA THR A 43 31.79 30.63 28.82
C THR A 43 31.59 30.38 27.31
N ILE A 44 32.14 31.24 26.45
CA ILE A 44 31.98 31.16 24.98
C ILE A 44 32.36 29.79 24.39
N PRO A 45 33.48 29.15 24.80
CA PRO A 45 33.88 27.87 24.22
C PRO A 45 32.86 26.75 24.47
N GLU A 46 32.24 26.74 25.65
CA GLU A 46 31.26 25.72 26.03
C GLU A 46 29.94 25.92 25.29
N GLU A 47 29.41 27.16 25.24
CA GLU A 47 28.21 27.50 24.47
C GLU A 47 28.38 27.15 22.98
N LEU A 48 29.55 27.48 22.40
CA LEU A 48 29.85 27.15 21.00
C LEU A 48 29.97 25.64 20.77
N LYS A 49 30.49 24.89 21.74
CA LYS A 49 30.55 23.42 21.69
C LYS A 49 29.14 22.82 21.75
N GLN A 50 28.28 23.33 22.63
CA GLN A 50 26.88 22.92 22.72
C GLN A 50 26.11 23.22 21.43
N ALA A 51 26.23 24.44 20.88
CA ALA A 51 25.58 24.81 19.62
C ALA A 51 25.99 23.91 18.45
N ARG A 52 27.28 23.58 18.33
CA ARG A 52 27.79 22.62 17.33
C ARG A 52 27.24 21.22 17.55
N TRP A 53 27.16 20.77 18.80
CA TRP A 53 26.62 19.45 19.14
C TRP A 53 25.13 19.35 18.79
N ILE A 54 24.32 20.34 19.17
CA ILE A 54 22.89 20.40 18.85
C ILE A 54 22.68 20.37 17.33
N THR A 55 23.48 21.14 16.59
CA THR A 55 23.39 21.19 15.13
C THR A 55 23.73 19.83 14.52
N LYS A 56 24.78 19.17 15.02
CA LYS A 56 25.17 17.83 14.58
C LYS A 56 24.05 16.81 14.85
N GLU A 57 23.52 16.78 16.06
CA GLU A 57 22.41 15.88 16.43
C GLU A 57 21.15 16.12 15.58
N ALA A 58 20.80 17.39 15.35
CA ALA A 58 19.67 17.73 14.49
C ALA A 58 19.87 17.22 13.05
N HIS A 59 21.09 17.27 12.52
CA HIS A 59 21.42 16.70 11.22
C HIS A 59 21.34 15.18 11.21
N GLU A 60 21.87 14.51 12.23
CA GLU A 60 21.84 13.04 12.34
C GLU A 60 20.41 12.52 12.47
N MET A 61 19.61 13.13 13.36
CA MET A 61 18.19 12.85 13.52
C MET A 61 17.39 13.06 12.22
N ARG A 62 17.64 14.16 11.50
CA ARG A 62 16.98 14.41 10.20
C ARG A 62 17.36 13.37 9.15
N ALA A 63 18.63 12.97 9.12
CA ALA A 63 19.10 11.96 8.17
C ALA A 63 18.47 10.59 8.48
N GLU A 64 18.35 10.23 9.76
CA GLU A 64 17.68 9.02 10.20
C GLU A 64 16.19 9.02 9.87
N ALA A 65 15.48 10.10 10.22
CA ALA A 65 14.05 10.25 9.88
C ALA A 65 13.80 10.14 8.37
N ARG A 66 14.71 10.69 7.55
CA ARG A 66 14.61 10.57 6.09
C ARG A 66 14.80 9.14 5.61
N ARG A 67 15.83 8.43 6.10
CA ARG A 67 16.05 7.01 5.77
C ARG A 67 14.86 6.15 6.17
N GLU A 68 14.31 6.40 7.35
CA GLU A 68 13.16 5.67 7.86
C GLU A 68 11.90 5.94 7.03
N SER A 69 11.67 7.20 6.65
CA SER A 69 10.57 7.55 5.75
C SER A 69 10.71 6.88 4.37
N GLU A 70 11.93 6.84 3.82
CA GLU A 70 12.21 6.16 2.55
C GLU A 70 11.95 4.65 2.66
N ARG A 71 12.35 4.02 3.78
CA ARG A 71 12.07 2.60 4.09
C ARG A 71 10.57 2.32 4.16
N ILE A 72 9.81 3.11 4.91
CA ILE A 72 8.35 2.95 5.05
C ILE A 72 7.66 3.10 3.69
N LEU A 73 8.06 4.07 2.87
CA LEU A 73 7.48 4.26 1.54
C LEU A 73 7.74 3.07 0.63
N GLU A 74 8.94 2.48 0.70
CA GLU A 74 9.28 1.30 -0.09
C GLU A 74 8.47 0.08 0.36
N GLU A 75 8.37 -0.17 1.67
CA GLU A 75 7.55 -1.26 2.21
C GLU A 75 6.08 -1.12 1.84
N ALA A 76 5.53 0.10 1.93
CA ALA A 76 4.15 0.38 1.53
C ALA A 76 3.91 0.14 0.04
N ARG A 77 4.89 0.44 -0.83
CA ARG A 77 4.79 0.16 -2.27
C ARG A 77 4.82 -1.34 -2.55
N GLN A 78 5.72 -2.07 -1.90
CA GLN A 78 5.81 -3.53 -2.05
C GLN A 78 4.52 -4.22 -1.59
N GLU A 79 3.96 -3.80 -0.46
CA GLU A 79 2.70 -4.36 0.03
C GLU A 79 1.52 -4.00 -0.87
N ARG A 80 1.45 -2.76 -1.37
CA ARG A 80 0.45 -2.37 -2.38
C ARG A 80 0.52 -3.29 -3.61
N ASP A 81 1.71 -3.51 -4.15
CA ASP A 81 1.88 -4.31 -5.37
C ASP A 81 1.50 -5.78 -5.11
N ARG A 82 1.79 -6.30 -3.92
CA ARG A 82 1.35 -7.63 -3.48
C ARG A 82 -0.18 -7.73 -3.41
N LEU A 83 -0.84 -6.75 -2.80
CA LEU A 83 -2.30 -6.74 -2.66
C LEU A 83 -3.00 -6.61 -4.01
N VAL A 84 -2.50 -5.73 -4.89
CA VAL A 84 -3.02 -5.59 -6.26
C VAL A 84 -2.86 -6.89 -7.03
N GLY A 85 -1.68 -7.53 -6.96
CA GLY A 85 -1.45 -8.82 -7.60
C GLY A 85 -2.39 -9.91 -7.08
N ALA A 86 -2.62 -9.97 -5.76
CA ALA A 86 -3.55 -10.92 -5.17
C ALA A 86 -5.01 -10.69 -5.61
N GLU A 87 -5.46 -9.43 -5.66
CA GLU A 87 -6.79 -9.05 -6.12
C GLU A 87 -6.99 -9.39 -7.61
N GLU A 88 -5.99 -9.15 -8.46
CA GLU A 88 -6.05 -9.50 -9.88
C GLU A 88 -6.18 -11.02 -10.09
N VAL A 89 -5.42 -11.80 -9.33
CA VAL A 89 -5.50 -13.27 -9.35
C VAL A 89 -6.89 -13.74 -8.88
N ALA A 90 -7.42 -13.16 -7.81
CA ALA A 90 -8.76 -13.49 -7.31
C ALA A 90 -9.85 -13.19 -8.35
N ARG A 91 -9.83 -12.00 -8.96
CA ARG A 91 -10.78 -11.62 -10.03
C ARG A 91 -10.65 -12.52 -11.25
N LEU A 92 -9.44 -12.92 -11.63
CA LEU A 92 -9.24 -13.84 -12.75
C LEU A 92 -9.80 -15.23 -12.43
N ALA A 93 -9.59 -15.72 -11.20
CA ALA A 93 -10.12 -16.99 -10.73
C ALA A 93 -11.65 -16.98 -10.74
N GLU A 94 -12.28 -15.90 -10.27
CA GLU A 94 -13.74 -15.72 -10.28
C GLU A 94 -14.31 -15.75 -11.70
N ARG A 95 -13.76 -14.95 -12.63
CA ARG A 95 -14.15 -14.99 -14.06
C ARG A 95 -13.96 -16.37 -14.70
N ARG A 96 -12.94 -17.12 -14.29
CA ARG A 96 -12.72 -18.49 -14.76
C ARG A 96 -13.77 -19.44 -14.20
N ALA A 97 -14.09 -19.33 -12.91
CA ALA A 97 -15.12 -20.12 -12.26
C ALA A 97 -16.49 -19.89 -12.92
N GLU A 98 -16.86 -18.63 -13.17
CA GLU A 98 -18.10 -18.29 -13.88
C GLU A 98 -18.17 -18.94 -15.26
N ARG A 99 -17.10 -18.86 -16.05
CA ARG A 99 -17.04 -19.52 -17.37
C ARG A 99 -17.20 -21.03 -17.27
N ILE A 100 -16.58 -21.66 -16.26
CA ILE A 100 -16.73 -23.11 -16.02
C ILE A 100 -18.19 -23.44 -15.69
N VAL A 101 -18.83 -22.69 -14.80
CA VAL A 101 -20.23 -22.90 -14.42
C VAL A 101 -21.17 -22.70 -15.61
N GLN A 102 -20.97 -21.66 -16.41
CA GLN A 102 -21.77 -21.42 -17.62
C GLN A 102 -21.57 -22.51 -18.67
N GLY A 103 -20.33 -22.97 -18.85
CA GLY A 103 -20.00 -24.10 -19.72
C GLY A 103 -20.67 -25.39 -19.26
N ALA A 104 -20.63 -25.68 -17.96
CA ALA A 104 -21.28 -26.84 -17.36
C ALA A 104 -22.81 -26.79 -17.56
N ARG A 105 -23.45 -25.65 -17.30
CA ARG A 105 -24.90 -25.47 -17.52
C ARG A 105 -25.29 -25.62 -18.99
N THR A 106 -24.45 -25.16 -19.91
CA THR A 106 -24.70 -25.34 -21.35
C THR A 106 -24.60 -26.80 -21.76
N ARG A 107 -23.57 -27.51 -21.28
CA ARG A 107 -23.42 -28.95 -21.53
C ARG A 107 -24.55 -29.76 -20.92
N GLU A 108 -24.97 -29.44 -19.70
CA GLU A 108 -26.11 -30.08 -19.04
C GLU A 108 -27.38 -29.98 -19.91
N ARG A 109 -27.68 -28.78 -20.43
CA ARG A 109 -28.81 -28.60 -21.35
C ARG A 109 -28.67 -29.42 -22.62
N GLN A 110 -27.49 -29.41 -23.24
CA GLN A 110 -27.25 -30.20 -24.46
C GLN A 110 -27.43 -31.70 -24.22
N VAL A 111 -26.94 -32.22 -23.10
CA VAL A 111 -27.11 -33.64 -22.73
C VAL A 111 -28.57 -33.97 -22.49
N ARG A 112 -29.33 -33.11 -21.80
CA ARG A 112 -30.78 -33.29 -21.60
C ARG A 112 -31.53 -33.36 -22.92
N PHE A 113 -31.37 -32.35 -23.77
CA PHE A 113 -32.06 -32.32 -25.07
C PHE A 113 -31.66 -33.51 -25.95
N GLY A 114 -30.37 -33.87 -26.00
CA GLY A 114 -29.94 -35.04 -26.75
C GLY A 114 -30.49 -36.37 -26.21
N ALA A 115 -30.71 -36.47 -24.89
CA ALA A 115 -31.33 -37.64 -24.28
C ALA A 115 -32.83 -37.72 -24.59
N ASP A 116 -33.53 -36.58 -24.57
CA ASP A 116 -34.94 -36.49 -24.95
C ASP A 116 -35.13 -36.87 -26.43
N ASP A 117 -34.34 -36.28 -27.34
CA ASP A 117 -34.35 -36.60 -28.77
C ASP A 117 -34.06 -38.08 -29.04
N TYR A 118 -33.12 -38.66 -28.29
CA TYR A 118 -32.81 -40.08 -28.40
C TYR A 118 -33.96 -40.97 -27.93
N ALA A 119 -34.60 -40.63 -26.80
CA ALA A 119 -35.75 -41.36 -26.28
C ALA A 119 -36.93 -41.33 -27.27
N ASP A 120 -37.22 -40.16 -27.85
CA ASP A 120 -38.25 -40.00 -28.88
C ASP A 120 -37.96 -40.87 -30.10
N GLY A 121 -36.70 -40.91 -30.57
CA GLY A 121 -36.30 -41.78 -31.68
C GLY A 121 -36.54 -43.28 -31.39
N ILE A 122 -36.23 -43.73 -30.17
CA ILE A 122 -36.48 -45.12 -29.75
C ILE A 122 -37.99 -45.41 -29.71
N LEU A 123 -38.79 -44.52 -29.13
CA LEU A 123 -40.23 -44.67 -29.03
C LEU A 123 -40.90 -44.69 -30.42
N GLN A 124 -40.46 -43.82 -31.32
CA GLN A 124 -40.96 -43.77 -32.69
C GLN A 124 -40.61 -45.05 -33.48
N GLY A 125 -39.39 -45.56 -33.31
CA GLY A 125 -38.98 -46.85 -33.87
C GLY A 125 -39.81 -48.02 -33.33
N LEU A 126 -40.08 -48.03 -32.03
CA LEU A 126 -40.94 -49.03 -31.39
C LEU A 126 -42.37 -48.96 -31.95
N GLN A 127 -42.93 -47.76 -32.10
CA GLN A 127 -44.26 -47.56 -32.68
C GLN A 127 -44.36 -48.16 -34.09
N VAL A 128 -43.41 -47.83 -34.98
CA VAL A 128 -43.37 -48.40 -36.34
C VAL A 128 -43.26 -49.93 -36.31
N GLY A 129 -42.48 -50.48 -35.38
CA GLY A 129 -42.38 -51.92 -35.17
C GLY A 129 -43.71 -52.56 -34.77
N LEU A 130 -44.41 -51.97 -33.81
CA LEU A 130 -45.72 -52.44 -33.33
C LEU A 130 -46.80 -52.36 -34.42
N GLU A 131 -46.81 -51.29 -35.22
CA GLU A 131 -47.72 -51.15 -36.36
C GLU A 131 -47.52 -52.28 -37.39
N ARG A 132 -46.27 -52.62 -37.71
CA ARG A 132 -45.94 -53.73 -38.60
C ARG A 132 -46.38 -55.08 -38.03
N PHE A 133 -46.15 -55.31 -36.74
CA PHE A 133 -46.57 -56.54 -36.05
C PHE A 133 -48.09 -56.68 -36.03
N SER A 134 -48.80 -55.61 -35.67
CA SER A 134 -50.27 -55.58 -35.66
C SER A 134 -50.83 -55.87 -37.05
N ALA A 135 -50.29 -55.23 -38.10
CA ALA A 135 -50.68 -55.50 -39.48
C ALA A 135 -50.41 -56.96 -39.91
N ALA A 136 -49.34 -57.59 -39.41
CA ALA A 136 -49.07 -59.00 -39.68
C ALA A 136 -50.07 -59.93 -38.98
N VAL A 137 -50.45 -59.64 -37.73
CA VAL A 137 -51.48 -60.38 -37.00
C VAL A 137 -52.83 -60.26 -37.68
N GLN A 138 -53.23 -59.04 -38.10
CA GLN A 138 -54.48 -58.79 -38.81
C GLN A 138 -54.55 -59.64 -40.10
N ARG A 139 -53.49 -59.61 -40.93
CA ARG A 139 -53.40 -60.46 -42.14
C ARG A 139 -53.48 -61.95 -41.83
N GLY A 140 -52.97 -62.39 -40.68
CA GLY A 140 -53.08 -63.78 -40.23
C GLY A 140 -54.50 -64.17 -39.81
N GLN A 141 -55.25 -63.25 -39.18
CA GLN A 141 -56.64 -63.46 -38.80
C GLN A 141 -57.59 -63.43 -40.00
N ASP A 142 -57.35 -62.52 -40.95
CA ASP A 142 -58.13 -62.40 -42.20
C ASP A 142 -57.90 -63.59 -43.16
N ARG A 143 -56.89 -64.43 -42.91
CA ARG A 143 -56.61 -65.65 -43.65
C ARG A 143 -57.19 -66.86 -42.89
N PRO A 144 -58.38 -67.37 -43.25
CA PRO A 144 -58.98 -68.49 -42.54
C PRO A 144 -58.14 -69.77 -42.69
N PRO A 145 -58.19 -70.69 -41.72
CA PRO A 145 -57.52 -71.98 -41.83
C PRO A 145 -58.20 -72.81 -42.93
N GLY A 146 -57.53 -72.96 -44.09
CA GLY A 146 -57.99 -73.86 -45.15
C GLY A 146 -57.96 -73.34 -46.59
N SER A 147 -56.93 -72.59 -47.00
CA SER A 147 -56.66 -72.32 -48.43
C SER A 147 -55.29 -72.86 -48.85
N GLN A 148 -55.25 -74.16 -49.11
CA GLN A 148 -54.43 -74.80 -50.13
C GLN A 148 -55.36 -75.47 -51.13
#